data_AF-A0A7R9ZE84-F1
#
_entry.id   AF-A0A7R9ZE84-F1
#
_cell.length_a   1.000
_cell.length_b   1.000
_cell.length_c   1.000
_cell.angle_alpha   90.00
_cell.angle_beta   90.00
_cell.angle_gamma   90.00
#
_symmetry.space_group_name_H-M   'P 1'
#
loop_
_entity.id
_entity.type
_entity.pdbx_description
1 polymer ?
#
loop_
_entity_poly.entity_id
_entity_poly.type
_entity_poly.pdbx_seq_one_letter_code
_entity_poly.pdbx_strand_id
1 'polypeptide(L)'
;ANGFGSPKSDLDMCLQLPPNTVLADSEDKSGALAMAKIAERLEGAGMRNVDTVRLTARIPVVMFEYPLDSAKNKLDAESDGEGTIPNSDNVLDCDLSMQNPLACLNTSLLLSYANISPATRVIVSVIKRWAKAR
;
A
#
# COMPACT_ATOMS: atom_id res chain seq x y z
N ALA A 1 1.84 -0.84 -10.42
CA ALA A 1 3.19 -1.39 -10.60
C ALA A 1 3.27 -2.61 -11.53
N ASN A 2 2.38 -3.62 -11.44
CA ASN A 2 2.43 -4.85 -12.27
C ASN A 2 1.60 -4.81 -13.58
N GLY A 3 0.86 -3.73 -13.87
CA GLY A 3 0.03 -3.61 -15.08
C GLY A 3 -1.37 -4.23 -15.01
N PHE A 4 -1.79 -4.76 -13.85
CA PHE A 4 -3.09 -5.43 -13.65
C PHE A 4 -3.98 -4.78 -12.57
N GLY A 5 -3.69 -3.53 -12.22
CA GLY A 5 -4.46 -2.74 -11.25
C GLY A 5 -5.76 -2.19 -11.83
N SER A 6 -6.70 -1.90 -10.94
CA SER A 6 -7.91 -1.09 -11.19
C SER A 6 -7.91 0.14 -10.27
N PRO A 7 -8.77 1.14 -10.49
CA PRO A 7 -8.83 2.32 -9.60
C PRO A 7 -9.18 2.03 -8.14
N LYS A 8 -9.75 0.86 -7.84
CA LYS A 8 -10.06 0.38 -6.48
C LYS A 8 -9.09 -0.70 -6.01
N SER A 9 -7.89 -0.75 -6.58
CA SER A 9 -6.87 -1.68 -6.12
C SER A 9 -6.06 -1.03 -5.01
N ASP A 10 -5.81 -1.81 -3.97
CA ASP A 10 -4.99 -1.48 -2.82
C ASP A 10 -3.56 -1.12 -3.27
N LEU A 11 -2.87 -0.33 -2.44
CA LEU A 11 -1.49 0.09 -2.66
C LEU A 11 -0.53 -0.75 -1.80
N ASP A 12 0.16 -1.68 -2.43
CA ASP A 12 1.24 -2.44 -1.80
C ASP A 12 2.56 -1.65 -1.78
N MET A 13 3.19 -1.57 -0.61
CA MET A 13 4.48 -0.95 -0.37
C MET A 13 5.44 -1.92 0.34
N CYS A 14 6.72 -1.74 0.06
CA CYS A 14 7.81 -2.51 0.66
C CYS A 14 8.86 -1.53 1.20
N LEU A 15 8.97 -1.47 2.52
CA LEU A 15 10.03 -0.74 3.18
C LEU A 15 11.32 -1.53 3.09
N GLN A 16 12.38 -0.88 2.60
CA GLN A 16 13.71 -1.47 2.52
C GLN A 16 14.68 -0.56 3.23
N LEU A 17 15.37 -1.13 4.22
CA LEU A 17 16.51 -0.48 4.84
C LEU A 17 17.73 -0.59 3.93
N PRO A 18 18.59 0.44 3.87
CA PRO A 18 19.86 0.36 3.17
C PRO A 18 20.71 -0.82 3.66
N PRO A 19 21.59 -1.36 2.80
CA PRO A 19 22.54 -2.38 3.21
C PRO A 19 23.32 -1.97 4.46
N ASN A 20 23.61 -2.94 5.33
CA ASN A 20 24.32 -2.75 6.61
C ASN A 20 23.59 -1.91 7.66
N THR A 21 22.30 -1.61 7.47
CA THR A 21 21.48 -1.03 8.53
C THR A 21 21.14 -2.11 9.55
N VAL A 22 21.46 -1.87 10.81
CA VAL A 22 21.07 -2.73 11.94
C VAL A 22 19.95 -2.03 12.70
N LEU A 23 18.89 -2.75 12.99
CA LEU A 23 17.82 -2.24 13.85
C LEU A 23 18.38 -2.06 15.28
N ALA A 24 17.97 -0.97 15.94
CA ALA A 24 18.50 -0.62 17.26
C ALA A 24 18.26 -1.70 18.31
N ASP A 25 17.22 -2.51 18.12
CA ASP A 25 16.93 -3.66 18.96
C ASP A 25 17.45 -4.94 18.28
N SER A 26 18.45 -5.57 18.89
CA SER A 26 19.07 -6.79 18.37
C SER A 26 18.13 -8.00 18.37
N GLU A 27 17.03 -7.94 19.12
CA GLU A 27 16.01 -8.98 19.12
C GLU A 27 14.97 -8.79 18.00
N ASP A 28 14.85 -7.58 17.44
CA ASP A 28 13.91 -7.24 16.35
C ASP A 28 14.40 -7.69 14.97
N LYS A 29 14.70 -8.97 14.83
CA LYS A 29 15.27 -9.53 13.59
C LYS A 29 14.32 -9.41 12.39
N SER A 30 13.00 -9.40 12.64
CA SER A 30 11.98 -9.25 11.59
C SER A 30 11.65 -7.80 11.27
N GLY A 31 12.00 -6.84 12.13
CA GLY A 31 11.58 -5.45 12.02
C GLY A 31 10.16 -5.17 12.51
N ALA A 32 9.58 -6.07 13.30
CA ALA A 32 8.23 -5.91 13.84
C ALA A 32 8.12 -4.72 14.81
N LEU A 33 9.13 -4.50 15.67
CA LEU A 33 9.13 -3.35 16.58
C LEU A 33 9.36 -2.04 15.82
N ALA A 34 10.21 -2.06 14.79
CA ALA A 34 10.37 -0.92 13.90
C ALA A 34 9.05 -0.57 13.18
N MET A 35 8.33 -1.58 12.69
CA MET A 35 7.03 -1.40 12.04
C MET A 35 5.94 -0.92 13.00
N ALA A 36 5.95 -1.35 14.27
CA ALA A 36 5.05 -0.81 15.29
C ALA A 36 5.24 0.71 15.48
N LYS A 37 6.49 1.18 15.54
CA LYS A 37 6.81 2.62 15.61
C LYS A 37 6.38 3.38 14.35
N ILE A 38 6.40 2.71 13.19
CA ILE A 38 5.89 3.30 11.95
C ILE A 38 4.37 3.43 12.01
N ALA A 39 3.66 2.41 12.52
CA ALA A 39 2.21 2.46 12.70
C ALA A 39 1.79 3.67 13.57
N GLU A 40 2.45 3.89 14.71
CA GLU A 40 2.22 5.06 15.57
C GLU A 40 2.42 6.40 14.81
N ARG A 41 3.44 6.45 13.94
CA ARG A 41 3.69 7.65 13.12
C ARG A 41 2.68 7.83 11.99
N LEU A 42 2.14 6.75 11.44
CA LEU A 42 1.09 6.79 10.42
C LEU A 42 -0.21 7.33 11.03
N GLU A 43 -0.59 6.86 12.22
CA GLU A 43 -1.73 7.42 12.98
C GLU A 43 -1.53 8.91 13.26
N GLY A 44 -0.35 9.29 13.76
CA GLY A 44 -0.02 10.70 14.01
C GLY A 44 0.02 11.58 12.76
N ALA A 45 0.22 10.98 11.57
CA ALA A 45 0.19 11.66 10.28
C ALA A 45 -1.22 11.76 9.68
N GLY A 46 -2.25 11.24 10.35
CA GLY A 46 -3.64 11.30 9.90
C GLY A 46 -4.08 10.15 8.99
N MET A 47 -3.33 9.05 8.94
CA MET A 47 -3.80 7.80 8.32
C MET A 47 -4.94 7.21 9.15
N ARG A 48 -5.92 6.59 8.49
CA ARG A 48 -7.09 5.99 9.13
C ARG A 48 -6.90 4.48 9.23
N ASN A 49 -7.65 3.85 10.14
CA ASN A 49 -7.75 2.39 10.25
C ASN A 49 -6.39 1.67 10.23
N VAL A 50 -5.41 2.19 10.98
CA VAL A 50 -4.09 1.58 11.08
C VAL A 50 -4.22 0.25 11.83
N ASP A 51 -3.92 -0.85 11.14
CA ASP A 51 -4.02 -2.22 11.64
C ASP A 51 -2.62 -2.88 11.71
N THR A 52 -2.28 -3.33 12.92
CA THR A 52 -1.02 -3.96 13.27
C THR A 52 -1.13 -5.46 13.56
N VAL A 53 -2.28 -6.10 13.27
CA VAL A 53 -2.51 -7.54 13.51
C VAL A 53 -1.45 -8.42 12.86
N ARG A 54 -0.86 -7.97 11.74
CA ARG A 54 0.15 -8.70 10.96
C ARG A 54 1.60 -8.38 11.32
N LEU A 55 1.86 -7.67 12.42
CA LEU A 55 3.25 -7.41 12.86
C LEU A 55 4.00 -8.68 13.27
N THR A 56 3.29 -9.69 13.80
CA THR A 56 3.88 -10.97 14.23
C THR A 56 4.00 -12.00 13.10
N ALA A 57 3.55 -11.67 11.89
CA ALA A 57 3.70 -12.52 10.73
C ALA A 57 5.19 -12.67 10.36
N ARG A 58 5.51 -13.69 9.56
CA ARG A 58 6.89 -13.93 9.08
C ARG A 58 7.50 -12.69 8.40
N ILE A 59 6.67 -11.94 7.70
CA ILE A 59 6.98 -10.63 7.13
C ILE A 59 6.02 -9.66 7.81
N PRO A 60 6.51 -8.77 8.69
CA PRO A 60 5.67 -7.78 9.35
C PRO A 60 4.99 -6.86 8.33
N VAL A 61 3.69 -6.62 8.53
CA VAL A 61 2.87 -5.73 7.70
C VAL A 61 2.05 -4.79 8.58
N VAL A 62 1.99 -3.53 8.17
CA VAL A 62 1.05 -2.52 8.69
C VAL A 62 0.07 -2.20 7.57
N MET A 63 -1.22 -2.35 7.83
CA MET A 63 -2.29 -2.00 6.89
C MET A 63 -2.92 -0.67 7.34
N PHE A 64 -3.30 0.20 6.43
CA PHE A 64 -3.91 1.49 6.77
C PHE A 64 -4.66 2.09 5.57
N GLU A 65 -5.49 3.09 5.86
CA GLU A 65 -6.23 3.84 4.85
C GLU A 65 -5.66 5.26 4.69
N TYR A 66 -5.35 5.62 3.45
CA TYR A 66 -4.97 6.98 3.09
C TYR A 66 -6.23 7.79 2.66
N PRO A 67 -6.61 8.84 3.41
CA PRO A 67 -7.76 9.68 3.05
C PRO A 67 -7.43 10.60 1.86
N LEU A 68 -8.02 10.33 0.69
CA LEU A 68 -7.70 11.04 -0.56
C LEU A 68 -8.20 12.49 -0.59
N ASP A 69 -9.20 12.82 0.21
CA ASP A 69 -9.76 14.18 0.28
C ASP A 69 -8.80 15.18 0.95
N SER A 70 -7.88 14.67 1.77
CA SER A 70 -6.83 15.45 2.43
C SER A 70 -5.73 15.92 1.47
N ALA A 71 -5.60 15.26 0.31
CA ALA A 71 -4.57 15.58 -0.69
C ALA A 71 -4.99 16.75 -1.60
N LYS A 72 -6.29 16.83 -1.93
CA LYS A 72 -6.84 17.90 -2.79
C LYS A 72 -6.79 19.28 -2.11
N ASN A 73 -7.00 19.31 -0.80
CA ASN A 73 -6.90 20.56 -0.02
C ASN A 73 -5.48 21.16 0.09
N LYS A 74 -4.43 20.51 -0.45
CA LYS A 74 -3.07 21.08 -0.51
C LYS A 74 -2.62 21.54 -1.90
N LEU A 75 -3.25 21.08 -2.99
CA LEU A 75 -2.95 21.56 -4.34
C LEU A 75 -3.96 22.59 -4.85
N ASP A 76 -5.16 22.65 -4.27
CA ASP A 76 -6.29 23.42 -4.80
C ASP A 76 -6.65 24.64 -3.93
N ALA A 77 -5.75 25.06 -3.02
CA ALA A 77 -5.97 26.19 -2.10
C ALA A 77 -5.95 27.58 -2.76
N GLU A 78 -6.35 27.68 -4.02
CA GLU A 78 -6.72 28.92 -4.71
C GLU A 78 -7.86 28.63 -5.71
N SER A 79 -9.06 28.31 -5.25
CA SER A 79 -10.32 28.86 -5.79
C SER A 79 -11.55 28.31 -5.08
N ASP A 80 -12.35 29.26 -4.61
CA ASP A 80 -13.80 29.24 -4.48
C ASP A 80 -14.43 28.30 -3.46
N GLY A 81 -14.92 28.94 -2.39
CA GLY A 81 -15.69 28.31 -1.34
C GLY A 81 -17.01 27.75 -1.86
N GLU A 82 -17.13 26.43 -1.79
CA GLU A 82 -18.40 25.78 -1.55
C GLU A 82 -18.14 24.60 -0.62
N GLY A 83 -18.76 24.64 0.56
CA GLY A 83 -18.62 23.65 1.62
C GLY A 83 -19.08 22.28 1.15
N THR A 84 -18.16 21.52 0.56
CA THR A 84 -18.41 20.14 0.18
C THR A 84 -18.34 19.30 1.44
N ILE A 85 -19.46 18.66 1.78
CA ILE A 85 -19.52 17.66 2.85
C ILE A 85 -18.44 16.62 2.57
N PRO A 86 -17.52 16.33 3.51
CA PRO A 86 -16.47 15.35 3.29
C PRO A 86 -17.14 14.00 3.03
N ASN A 87 -17.06 13.53 1.78
CA ASN A 87 -17.52 12.20 1.42
C ASN A 87 -16.59 11.22 2.13
N SER A 88 -17.08 10.58 3.19
CA SER A 88 -16.27 9.78 4.12
C SER A 88 -15.55 8.58 3.50
N ASP A 89 -15.84 8.25 2.24
CA ASP A 89 -15.56 6.94 1.65
C ASP A 89 -14.44 6.96 0.59
N ASN A 90 -13.84 8.12 0.32
CA ASN A 90 -12.77 8.24 -0.67
C ASN A 90 -11.39 7.98 -0.02
N VAL A 91 -11.13 6.71 0.27
CA VAL A 91 -9.88 6.23 0.87
C VAL A 91 -9.11 5.33 -0.10
N LEU A 92 -7.80 5.25 0.08
CA LEU A 92 -6.93 4.28 -0.58
C LEU A 92 -6.39 3.31 0.46
N ASP A 93 -6.76 2.04 0.35
CA ASP A 93 -6.22 0.95 1.18
C ASP A 93 -4.73 0.74 0.86
N CYS A 94 -3.91 0.63 1.90
CA CYS A 94 -2.45 0.56 1.80
C CYS A 94 -1.89 -0.55 2.69
N ASP A 95 -1.01 -1.37 2.10
CA ASP A 95 -0.27 -2.42 2.80
C ASP A 95 1.23 -2.08 2.80
N LEU A 96 1.81 -1.81 3.97
CA LEU A 96 3.25 -1.58 4.11
C LEU A 96 3.93 -2.80 4.73
N SER A 97 4.78 -3.46 3.95
CA SER A 97 5.56 -4.63 4.39
C SER A 97 7.03 -4.30 4.67
N MET A 98 7.61 -4.96 5.68
CA MET A 98 9.02 -4.86 6.02
C MET A 98 9.82 -5.88 5.18
N GLN A 99 10.76 -5.41 4.35
CA GLN A 99 11.81 -6.22 3.73
C GLN A 99 11.24 -7.38 2.91
N ASN A 100 10.27 -7.08 2.06
CA ASN A 100 9.67 -8.03 1.12
C ASN A 100 10.15 -7.78 -0.33
N PRO A 101 11.45 -7.98 -0.65
CA PRO A 101 11.96 -7.77 -2.00
C PRO A 101 11.39 -8.79 -3.00
N LEU A 102 10.99 -9.97 -2.53
CA LEU A 102 10.37 -10.99 -3.38
C LEU A 102 9.04 -10.49 -3.96
N ALA A 103 8.22 -9.78 -3.19
CA ALA A 103 7.00 -9.16 -3.71
C ALA A 103 7.30 -8.10 -4.79
N CYS A 104 8.38 -7.32 -4.62
CA CYS A 104 8.82 -6.35 -5.62
C CYS A 104 9.25 -7.05 -6.92
N LEU A 105 10.03 -8.13 -6.81
CA LEU A 105 10.46 -8.93 -7.95
C LEU A 105 9.28 -9.59 -8.67
N ASN A 106 8.34 -10.18 -7.94
CA ASN A 106 7.12 -10.76 -8.52
C ASN A 106 6.29 -9.71 -9.26
N THR A 107 6.16 -8.51 -8.68
CA THR A 107 5.47 -7.38 -9.32
C THR A 107 6.15 -6.97 -10.63
N SER A 108 7.49 -6.92 -10.65
CA SER A 108 8.28 -6.63 -11.86
C SER A 108 8.18 -7.72 -12.93
N LEU A 109 8.18 -8.98 -12.51
CA LEU A 109 7.97 -10.13 -13.40
C LEU A 109 6.59 -10.06 -14.06
N LEU A 110 5.54 -9.82 -13.27
CA LEU A 110 4.18 -9.65 -13.76
C LEU A 110 4.06 -8.46 -14.73
N LEU A 111 4.74 -7.35 -14.44
CA LEU A 111 4.80 -6.20 -15.36
C LEU A 111 5.43 -6.58 -16.70
N SER A 112 6.50 -7.38 -16.68
CA SER A 112 7.14 -7.87 -17.90
C SER A 112 6.14 -8.65 -18.76
N TYR A 113 5.37 -9.57 -18.16
CA TYR A 113 4.30 -10.28 -18.87
C TYR A 113 3.18 -9.37 -19.37
N ALA A 114 2.77 -8.38 -18.56
CA ALA A 114 1.75 -7.40 -18.94
C ALA A 114 2.14 -6.56 -20.15
N ASN A 115 3.45 -6.43 -20.43
CA ASN A 115 3.99 -5.66 -21.55
C ASN A 115 4.19 -6.50 -22.82
N ILE A 116 4.11 -7.83 -22.76
CA ILE A 116 4.24 -8.70 -23.95
C ILE A 116 3.08 -8.47 -24.92
N SER A 117 1.86 -8.36 -24.41
CA SER A 117 0.67 -8.15 -25.25
C SER A 117 -0.45 -7.46 -24.47
N PRO A 118 -1.18 -6.50 -25.09
CA PRO A 118 -2.39 -5.92 -24.48
C PRO A 118 -3.44 -6.98 -24.11
N ALA A 119 -3.52 -8.09 -24.86
CA ALA A 119 -4.44 -9.18 -24.58
C ALA A 119 -4.18 -9.84 -23.22
N THR A 120 -2.92 -9.91 -22.78
CA THR A 120 -2.55 -10.44 -21.45
C THR A 120 -3.26 -9.67 -20.34
N ARG A 121 -3.31 -8.34 -20.44
CA ARG A 121 -3.97 -7.49 -19.44
C ARG A 121 -5.48 -7.72 -19.40
N VAL A 122 -6.10 -7.92 -20.57
CA VAL A 122 -7.54 -8.22 -20.68
C VAL A 122 -7.85 -9.58 -20.05
N ILE A 123 -7.11 -10.62 -20.41
CA ILE A 123 -7.32 -11.99 -19.89
C ILE A 123 -7.15 -12.01 -18.37
N VAL A 124 -6.06 -11.42 -17.85
CA VAL A 124 -5.82 -11.36 -16.40
C VAL A 124 -6.93 -10.59 -15.69
N SER A 125 -7.45 -9.51 -16.28
CA SER A 125 -8.57 -8.74 -15.71
C SER A 125 -9.85 -9.57 -15.63
N VAL A 126 -10.16 -10.36 -16.66
CA VAL A 126 -11.31 -11.28 -16.68
C VAL A 126 -11.15 -12.37 -15.63
N ILE A 127 -9.99 -13.02 -15.56
CA ILE A 127 -9.70 -14.06 -14.58
C ILE A 127 -9.78 -13.52 -13.15
N LYS A 128 -9.19 -12.35 -12.88
CA LYS A 128 -9.23 -11.70 -11.55
C LYS A 128 -10.67 -11.41 -11.12
N ARG A 129 -11.50 -10.90 -12.04
CA ARG A 129 -12.93 -10.65 -11.77
C ARG A 129 -13.70 -11.94 -11.52
N TRP A 130 -13.47 -12.96 -12.34
CA TRP A 130 -14.10 -14.28 -12.22
C TRP A 130 -13.74 -14.95 -10.89
N ALA A 131 -12.47 -14.89 -10.49
CA ALA A 131 -11.98 -15.48 -9.25
C ALA A 131 -12.56 -14.79 -8.01
N LYS A 132 -12.75 -13.46 -8.06
CA LYS A 132 -13.37 -12.70 -6.95
C LYS A 132 -14.89 -12.92 -6.82
N ALA A 133 -15.55 -13.35 -7.89
CA ALA A 133 -17.00 -13.60 -7.91
C ALA A 133 -17.38 -15.05 -7.53
N ARG A 134 -16.39 -15.91 -7.28
CA ARG A 134 -16.56 -17.25 -6.71
C ARG A 134 -16.21 -17.22 -5.24
#